data_AF-A0A2S6F3U5-F1
#
_entry.id   AF-A0A2S6F3U5-F1
#
_cell.length_a   1.000
_cell.length_b   1.000
_cell.length_c   1.000
_cell.angle_alpha   90.00
_cell.angle_beta   90.00
_cell.angle_gamma   90.00
#
_symmetry.space_group_name_H-M   'P 1'
#
loop_
_entity.id
_entity.type
_entity.pdbx_description
1 polymer ?
#
loop_
_entity_poly.entity_id
_entity_poly.type
_entity_poly.pdbx_seq_one_letter_code
_entity_poly.pdbx_strand_id
1 'polypeptide(L)' 'MKKLSFIVLAALVLTACNSRYASNGENLYLQSRNGEALVVPPPLTSANISNFYDLPQQTQDARVSIAPPVEDITTS' A
#
# COMPACT_ATOMS: atom_id res chain seq x y z
N MET A 1 38.87 18.11 9.93
CA MET A 1 37.48 17.82 10.38
C MET A 1 36.39 18.45 9.49
N LYS A 2 36.51 19.72 9.06
CA LYS A 2 35.45 20.42 8.31
C LYS A 2 35.06 19.76 6.97
N LYS A 3 36.03 19.24 6.20
CA LYS A 3 35.80 18.56 4.90
C LYS A 3 35.03 17.23 5.03
N LEU A 4 35.32 16.46 6.09
CA LEU A 4 34.60 15.22 6.39
C LEU A 4 33.14 15.49 6.76
N SER A 5 32.88 16.58 7.49
CA SER A 5 31.52 17.01 7.83
C SER A 5 30.68 17.31 6.58
N PHE A 6 31.27 17.97 5.58
CA PHE A 6 30.59 18.23 4.30
C PHE A 6 30.26 16.94 3.52
N ILE A 7 31.16 15.95 3.53
CA ILE A 7 30.93 14.67 2.85
C ILE A 7 29.78 13.92 3.52
N VAL A 8 29.75 13.88 4.85
CA VAL A 8 28.68 13.24 5.63
C VAL A 8 27.34 13.95 5.40
N LEU A 9 27.34 15.28 5.40
CA LEU A 9 26.13 16.07 5.13
C LEU A 9 25.60 15.84 3.70
N ALA A 10 26.49 15.81 2.71
CA ALA A 10 26.10 15.53 1.33
C ALA A 10 25.50 14.13 1.18
N ALA A 11 26.11 13.11 1.80
CA ALA A 11 25.60 11.75 1.79
C ALA A 11 24.20 11.64 2.42
N LEU A 12 23.96 12.34 3.55
CA LEU A 12 22.64 12.42 4.19
C LEU A 12 21.58 13.07 3.29
N VAL A 13 21.92 14.18 2.62
CA VAL A 13 21.01 14.87 1.69
C VAL A 13 20.66 13.98 0.50
N LEU A 14 21.63 13.24 -0.04
CA LEU A 14 21.41 12.27 -1.13
C LEU A 14 20.45 11.14 -0.71
N THR A 15 20.54 10.65 0.53
CA THR A 15 19.60 9.63 1.04
C THR A 15 18.19 10.15 1.28
N ALA A 16 18.02 11.47 1.51
CA ALA A 16 16.71 12.08 1.71
C ALA A 16 15.91 12.26 0.40
N CYS A 17 16.57 12.17 -0.76
CA CYS A 17 15.90 12.19 -2.07
C CYS A 17 15.31 10.84 -2.51
N ASN A 18 15.38 9.79 -1.66
CA ASN A 18 14.64 8.56 -1.88
C ASN A 18 13.15 8.82 -1.62
N SER A 19 12.43 9.29 -2.63
CA SER A 19 10.96 9.44 -2.62
C SER A 19 10.28 8.05 -2.62
N ARG A 20 10.55 7.26 -1.59
CA ARG A 20 9.79 6.06 -1.29
C ARG A 20 8.57 6.52 -0.51
N TYR A 21 7.49 6.76 -1.27
CA TYR A 21 6.10 6.93 -0.84
C TYR A 21 5.44 8.29 -1.04
N ALA A 22 4.30 8.20 -1.73
CA ALA A 22 3.42 9.28 -2.14
C ALA A 22 2.27 9.56 -1.14
N SER A 23 2.14 8.80 -0.03
CA SER A 23 1.16 9.14 1.02
C SER A 23 1.45 8.47 2.38
N ASN A 24 1.00 9.13 3.45
CA ASN A 24 1.00 8.58 4.82
C ASN A 24 0.01 7.42 5.03
N GLY A 25 -0.86 7.13 4.05
CA GLY A 25 -1.91 6.12 4.17
C GLY A 25 -1.44 4.68 3.99
N GLU A 26 -0.24 4.49 3.44
CA GLU A 26 0.28 3.16 3.09
C GLU A 26 0.40 2.22 4.28
N ASN A 27 1.10 2.66 5.33
CA ASN A 27 1.31 1.82 6.50
C ASN A 27 0.00 1.52 7.23
N LEU A 28 -0.96 2.45 7.19
CA LEU A 28 -2.28 2.26 7.78
C LEU A 28 -3.07 1.19 7.01
N TYR A 29 -3.00 1.22 5.68
CA TYR A 29 -3.63 0.22 4.83
C TYR A 29 -3.01 -1.18 5.03
N LEU A 30 -1.68 -1.28 5.05
CA LEU A 30 -0.97 -2.55 5.24
C LEU A 30 -1.21 -3.21 6.61
N GLN A 31 -1.58 -2.42 7.61
CA GLN A 31 -1.91 -2.92 8.96
C GLN A 31 -3.40 -3.22 9.13
N SER A 32 -4.25 -2.75 8.22
CA SER A 32 -5.69 -2.93 8.29
C SER A 32 -6.07 -4.39 8.01
N ARG A 33 -7.23 -4.80 8.53
CA ARG A 33 -7.84 -6.11 8.31
C ARG A 33 -9.29 -5.93 7.92
N ASN A 34 -9.86 -6.92 7.24
CA ASN A 34 -11.30 -6.95 6.99
C ASN A 34 -12.05 -6.87 8.34
N GLY A 35 -13.13 -6.10 8.36
CA GLY A 35 -13.99 -5.99 9.54
C GLY A 35 -14.76 -7.27 9.84
N GLU A 36 -15.49 -7.27 10.95
CA GLU A 36 -16.37 -8.37 11.33
C GLU A 36 -17.44 -8.63 10.27
N ALA A 37 -17.87 -9.90 10.18
CA ALA A 37 -18.97 -10.28 9.32
C ALA A 37 -20.27 -9.58 9.76
N LEU A 38 -21.07 -9.14 8.78
CA LEU A 38 -22.35 -8.50 9.06
C LEU A 38 -23.31 -9.51 9.71
N VAL A 39 -23.79 -9.19 10.91
CA VAL A 39 -24.85 -9.96 11.59
C VAL A 39 -26.18 -9.25 11.38
N VAL A 40 -27.10 -9.91 10.68
CA VAL A 40 -28.45 -9.40 10.47
C VAL A 40 -29.38 -9.99 11.55
N PRO A 41 -29.95 -9.16 12.45
CA PRO A 41 -30.80 -9.67 13.51
C PRO A 41 -32.20 -10.04 12.99
N PRO A 42 -32.87 -11.05 13.57
CA PRO A 42 -34.27 -11.34 13.26
C PRO A 42 -35.20 -10.13 13.54
N PRO A 43 -36.29 -9.93 12.77
CA PRO A 43 -36.77 -10.71 11.62
C PRO A 43 -36.15 -10.29 10.27
N LEU A 44 -35.12 -9.43 10.29
CA LEU A 44 -34.47 -8.97 9.06
C LEU A 44 -33.68 -10.13 8.43
N THR A 45 -33.47 -10.05 7.11
CA THR A 45 -32.72 -11.06 6.35
C THR A 45 -31.66 -10.39 5.48
N SER A 46 -30.60 -11.12 5.18
CA SER A 46 -29.54 -10.67 4.29
C SER A 46 -29.88 -10.78 2.80
N ALA A 47 -31.10 -11.23 2.45
CA ALA A 47 -31.48 -11.58 1.08
C ALA A 47 -31.35 -10.43 0.06
N ASN A 48 -31.46 -9.17 0.50
CA ASN A 48 -31.36 -7.99 -0.35
C ASN A 48 -30.07 -7.18 -0.12
N ILE A 49 -29.12 -7.71 0.67
CA ILE A 49 -27.86 -7.04 0.91
C ILE A 49 -26.95 -7.29 -0.29
N SER A 50 -26.39 -6.22 -0.85
CA SER A 50 -25.44 -6.32 -1.94
C SER A 50 -24.14 -6.98 -1.47
N ASN A 51 -23.58 -7.84 -2.31
CA ASN A 51 -22.26 -8.45 -2.10
C ASN A 51 -21.10 -7.44 -2.21
N PHE A 52 -21.38 -6.15 -2.37
CA PHE A 52 -20.36 -5.10 -2.49
C PHE A 52 -19.40 -5.06 -1.29
N TYR A 53 -19.86 -5.45 -0.10
CA TYR A 53 -19.06 -5.49 1.12
C TYR A 53 -18.47 -6.88 1.41
N ASP A 54 -18.67 -7.85 0.52
CA ASP A 54 -18.07 -9.19 0.64
C ASP A 54 -16.62 -9.10 0.22
N LEU A 55 -15.78 -8.75 1.19
CA LEU A 55 -14.35 -8.64 0.96
C LEU A 55 -13.74 -10.05 0.89
N PRO A 56 -12.92 -10.36 -0.14
CA PRO A 56 -12.19 -11.61 -0.18
C PRO A 56 -11.20 -11.68 1.00
N GLN A 57 -10.83 -12.90 1.40
CA GLN A 57 -9.78 -13.07 2.40
C GLN A 57 -8.45 -12.53 1.87
N GLN A 58 -7.80 -11.67 2.65
CA GLN A 58 -6.45 -11.21 2.33
C GLN A 58 -5.41 -12.20 2.88
N THR A 59 -4.96 -13.13 2.02
CA THR A 59 -3.94 -14.15 2.33
C THR A 59 -2.58 -13.86 1.68
N GLN A 60 -2.48 -12.77 0.90
CA GLN A 60 -1.33 -12.42 0.08
C GLN A 60 -0.66 -11.13 0.58
N ASP A 61 0.58 -10.90 0.17
CA ASP A 61 1.27 -9.64 0.45
C ASP A 61 0.62 -8.51 -0.36
N ALA A 62 0.16 -7.48 0.34
CA ALA A 62 -0.48 -6.31 -0.26
C ALA A 62 0.55 -5.30 -0.84
N ARG A 63 1.85 -5.52 -0.62
CA ARG A 63 2.91 -4.67 -1.18
C ARG A 63 3.07 -4.94 -2.68
N VAL A 64 2.69 -3.95 -3.48
CA VAL A 64 2.78 -4.00 -4.94
C VAL A 64 3.68 -2.91 -5.47
N SER A 65 4.33 -3.16 -6.61
CA SER A 65 5.02 -2.10 -7.34
C SER A 65 4.00 -1.16 -7.97
N ILE A 66 4.12 0.12 -7.68
CA ILE A 66 3.33 1.19 -8.33
C ILE A 66 4.09 1.84 -9.48
N ALA A 67 5.29 1.35 -9.81
CA ALA A 67 6.00 1.83 -10.98
C ALA A 67 5.20 1.51 -12.25
N PRO A 68 5.20 2.38 -13.26
CA PRO A 68 4.60 2.06 -14.54
C PRO A 68 5.12 0.72 -15.07
N PRO A 69 4.27 -0.11 -15.69
CA PRO A 69 4.74 -1.32 -16.34
C PRO A 69 5.73 -0.97 -17.44
N VAL A 70 6.79 -1.75 -17.57
CA VAL A 70 7.73 -1.62 -18.69
C VAL A 70 7.12 -2.36 -19.87
N GLU A 71 6.82 -1.66 -20.95
CA GLU A 71 6.44 -2.32 -22.20
C GLU A 71 7.66 -3.11 -22.72
N ASP A 72 7.49 -4.41 -22.92
CA ASP A 72 8.49 -5.23 -23.61
C ASP A 72 8.51 -4.79 -25.06
N ILE A 73 9.42 -3.87 -25.39
CA ILE A 73 9.67 -3.44 -26.76
C ILE A 73 10.46 -4.57 -27.45
N THR A 74 9.83 -5.72 -27.63
CA THR A 74 10.33 -6.75 -28.55
C THR A 74 10.21 -6.18 -29.94
N THR A 75 11.33 -5.67 -30.44
CA THR A 75 11.55 -5.30 -31.83
C THR A 75 11.21 -6.52 -32.71
N SER A 76 10.08 -6.45 -33.40
CA SER A 76 9.79 -7.27 -34.59
C SER A 76 10.42 -6.65 -35.82
#